data_AF-A0A833ANL8-F1
#
_entry.id   AF-A0A833ANL8-F1
#
_cell.length_a   1.000
_cell.length_b   1.000
_cell.length_c   1.000
_cell.angle_alpha   90.00
_cell.angle_beta   90.00
_cell.angle_gamma   90.00
#
_symmetry.space_group_name_H-M   'P 1'
#
loop_
_entity.id
_entity.type
_entity.pdbx_description
1 polymer ?
#
loop_
_entity_poly.entity_id
_entity_poly.type
_entity_poly.pdbx_seq_one_letter_code
_entity_poly.pdbx_strand_id
1 'polypeptide(L)'
;MNSFERMQNRLQGKTVDRPPNFDIFMVFAAHFINQPLTKYYLDYHVLVEANLAMVENFNVDIMQAISDPYRETHDFGAAIEFPADDLPVCKIPLLNEPDDLNRLSIPKPENGKRMSDRLEAIRSMKEKVGNAIPVMGWVEGALAEAGDLRGVGTVMMDIYERPDWLKDLLEITVELEIAFVEAQIAAGADIIGIGDALCSQISPAMYREFALPYEQRIIAAIHAKGALARLHICGDTNQIVDDMIKTGADIIDLDWMVDMHATCERYGDSVAFCGNFDPVKVMLRGTPEEVYAATEQSIYMPGNRTFSAAGCEIPDKTPHHNLFAQTRALNNF
;
A
#
# COMPACT_ATOMS: atom_id res chain seq x y z
N MET A 1 -4.73 23.68 -7.89
CA MET A 1 -5.67 22.54 -7.71
C MET A 1 -5.46 21.99 -6.31
N ASN A 2 -6.50 21.47 -5.66
CA ASN A 2 -6.27 20.69 -4.43
C ASN A 2 -5.74 19.29 -4.79
N SER A 3 -5.29 18.51 -3.79
CA SER A 3 -4.69 17.19 -4.01
C SER A 3 -5.68 16.18 -4.59
N PHE A 4 -6.96 16.26 -4.21
CA PHE A 4 -8.01 15.40 -4.78
C PHE A 4 -8.25 15.67 -6.28
N GLU A 5 -8.40 16.94 -6.67
CA GLU A 5 -8.53 17.37 -8.07
C GLU A 5 -7.31 16.96 -8.91
N ARG A 6 -6.11 17.13 -8.34
CA ARG A 6 -4.85 16.75 -8.98
C ARG A 6 -4.79 15.26 -9.26
N MET A 7 -5.12 14.42 -8.28
CA MET A 7 -5.22 12.98 -8.45
C MET A 7 -6.23 12.61 -9.55
N GLN A 8 -7.47 13.12 -9.47
CA GLN A 8 -8.52 12.81 -10.44
C GLN A 8 -8.15 13.20 -11.87
N ASN A 9 -7.55 14.38 -12.05
CA ASN A 9 -7.06 14.83 -13.34
C ASN A 9 -5.91 13.95 -13.83
N ARG A 10 -4.96 13.60 -12.96
CA ARG A 10 -3.80 12.77 -13.32
C ARG A 10 -4.22 11.35 -13.71
N LEU A 11 -5.15 10.75 -12.98
CA LEU A 11 -5.75 9.45 -13.33
C LEU A 11 -6.33 9.46 -14.74
N GLN A 12 -6.88 10.59 -15.21
CA GLN A 12 -7.49 10.73 -16.53
C GLN A 12 -6.51 11.20 -17.62
N GLY A 13 -5.21 11.33 -17.31
CA GLY A 13 -4.19 11.84 -18.23
C GLY A 13 -4.29 13.35 -18.51
N LYS A 14 -5.11 14.08 -17.74
CA LYS A 14 -5.27 15.54 -17.88
C LYS A 14 -4.06 16.27 -17.29
N THR A 15 -3.83 17.49 -17.78
CA THR A 15 -2.81 18.39 -17.24
C THR A 15 -3.12 18.79 -15.80
N VAL A 16 -2.08 18.88 -14.98
CA VAL A 16 -2.14 19.25 -13.56
C VAL A 16 -1.13 20.36 -13.26
N ASP A 17 -1.28 21.05 -12.12
CA ASP A 17 -0.34 22.09 -11.67
C ASP A 17 1.00 21.52 -11.20
N ARG A 18 0.97 20.30 -10.69
CA ARG A 18 2.11 19.39 -10.49
C ARG A 18 1.59 17.96 -10.42
N PRO A 19 2.41 16.94 -10.67
CA PRO A 19 2.05 15.55 -10.40
C PRO A 19 1.79 15.32 -8.90
N PRO A 20 0.84 14.44 -8.52
CA PRO A 20 0.65 14.07 -7.11
C PRO A 20 1.88 13.36 -6.53
N ASN A 21 2.21 13.66 -5.27
CA ASN A 21 3.18 12.92 -4.47
C ASN A 21 2.45 11.90 -3.59
N PHE A 22 2.61 10.62 -3.91
CA PHE A 22 1.95 9.47 -3.26
C PHE A 22 2.96 8.56 -2.53
N ASP A 23 4.11 9.11 -2.14
CA ASP A 23 5.09 8.44 -1.28
C ASP A 23 4.45 7.79 -0.06
N ILE A 24 4.89 6.58 0.26
CA ILE A 24 4.47 5.85 1.46
C ILE A 24 5.40 6.26 2.60
N PHE A 25 4.80 6.69 3.72
CA PHE A 25 5.52 6.98 4.96
C PHE A 25 4.89 6.21 6.12
N MET A 26 5.70 5.43 6.83
CA MET A 26 5.30 4.82 8.10
C MET A 26 6.33 5.19 9.18
N VAL A 27 7.50 4.55 9.18
CA VAL A 27 8.54 4.73 10.21
C VAL A 27 9.04 6.16 10.25
N PHE A 28 9.34 6.74 9.07
CA PHE A 28 9.77 8.13 8.96
C PHE A 28 8.73 9.08 9.57
N ALA A 29 7.44 8.89 9.27
CA ALA A 29 6.38 9.79 9.75
C ALA A 29 6.20 9.70 11.27
N ALA A 30 6.26 8.49 11.85
CA ALA A 30 6.19 8.30 13.30
C ALA A 30 7.34 9.01 14.02
N HIS A 31 8.58 8.82 13.54
CA HIS A 31 9.75 9.46 14.14
C HIS A 31 9.80 10.97 13.91
N PHE A 32 9.26 11.47 12.78
CA PHE A 32 9.17 12.90 12.51
C PHE A 32 8.36 13.64 13.59
N ILE A 33 7.29 13.01 14.10
CA ILE A 33 6.50 13.54 15.22
C ILE A 33 7.01 13.09 16.60
N ASN A 34 8.21 12.49 16.66
CA ASN A 34 8.86 11.98 17.88
C ASN A 34 8.03 10.93 18.63
N GLN A 35 7.31 10.08 17.91
CA GLN A 35 6.54 8.98 18.48
C GLN A 35 7.20 7.63 18.17
N PRO A 36 7.17 6.69 19.11
CA PRO A 36 7.70 5.35 18.89
C PRO A 36 6.75 4.54 18.00
N LEU A 37 7.27 3.57 17.25
CA LEU A 37 6.46 2.79 16.30
C LEU A 37 5.27 2.06 16.93
N THR A 38 5.40 1.56 18.17
CA THR A 38 4.27 0.97 18.91
C THR A 38 3.03 1.87 18.97
N LYS A 39 3.24 3.18 19.15
CA LYS A 39 2.14 4.14 19.22
C LYS A 39 1.52 4.35 17.85
N TYR A 40 2.34 4.45 16.81
CA TYR A 40 1.86 4.55 15.44
C TYR A 40 1.00 3.33 15.01
N TYR A 41 1.34 2.12 15.47
CA TYR A 41 0.62 0.90 15.14
C TYR A 41 -0.70 0.68 15.90
N LEU A 42 -0.80 1.21 17.13
CA LEU A 42 -1.84 0.85 18.10
C LEU A 42 -2.73 2.02 18.53
N ASP A 43 -2.44 3.24 18.08
CA ASP A 43 -3.20 4.44 18.42
C ASP A 43 -3.44 5.27 17.16
N TYR A 44 -4.65 5.21 16.60
CA TYR A 44 -4.98 5.94 15.39
C TYR A 44 -4.74 7.45 15.50
N HIS A 45 -4.77 8.06 16.69
CA HIS A 45 -4.49 9.48 16.83
C HIS A 45 -3.06 9.80 16.38
N VAL A 46 -2.11 8.93 16.74
CA VAL A 46 -0.70 9.06 16.36
C VAL A 46 -0.52 8.80 14.87
N LEU A 47 -1.21 7.80 14.32
CA LEU A 47 -1.19 7.52 12.88
C LEU A 47 -1.68 8.74 12.06
N VAL A 48 -2.80 9.34 12.49
CA VAL A 48 -3.40 10.51 11.84
C VAL A 48 -2.49 11.73 11.94
N GLU A 49 -1.92 11.99 13.11
CA GLU A 49 -0.98 13.10 13.33
C GLU A 49 0.28 12.96 12.46
N ALA A 50 0.86 11.76 12.41
CA ALA A 50 2.05 11.48 11.61
C ALA A 50 1.80 11.70 10.11
N ASN A 51 0.66 11.22 9.60
CA ASN A 51 0.28 11.44 8.20
C ASN A 51 0.03 12.91 7.88
N LEU A 52 -0.67 13.63 8.76
CA LEU A 52 -0.93 15.06 8.57
C LEU A 52 0.38 15.84 8.52
N ALA A 53 1.36 15.49 9.35
CA ALA A 53 2.67 16.10 9.33
C ALA A 53 3.39 15.90 7.97
N MET A 54 3.22 14.75 7.31
CA MET A 54 3.81 14.51 5.98
C MET A 54 3.18 15.39 4.90
N VAL A 55 1.84 15.52 4.93
CA VAL A 55 1.10 16.43 4.04
C VAL A 55 1.58 17.87 4.24
N GLU A 56 1.68 18.33 5.49
CA GLU A 56 1.99 19.73 5.82
C GLU A 56 3.45 20.11 5.54
N ASN A 57 4.39 19.18 5.70
CA ASN A 57 5.82 19.49 5.63
C ASN A 57 6.48 19.05 4.31
N PHE A 58 5.93 18.04 3.61
CA PHE A 58 6.58 17.44 2.44
C PHE A 58 5.67 17.37 1.19
N ASN A 59 4.58 18.15 1.17
CA ASN A 59 3.66 18.27 0.04
C ASN A 59 3.09 16.93 -0.46
N VAL A 60 2.94 15.96 0.44
CA VAL A 60 2.28 14.68 0.18
C VAL A 60 0.80 14.94 -0.14
N ASP A 61 0.29 14.29 -1.18
CA ASP A 61 -1.05 14.55 -1.74
C ASP A 61 -2.10 13.54 -1.28
N ILE A 62 -1.85 12.80 -0.20
CA ILE A 62 -2.69 11.71 0.27
C ILE A 62 -2.52 11.51 1.79
N MET A 63 -3.62 11.26 2.49
CA MET A 63 -3.61 10.77 3.88
C MET A 63 -3.68 9.24 3.85
N GLN A 64 -2.79 8.54 4.55
CA GLN A 64 -2.63 7.08 4.40
C GLN A 64 -2.85 6.36 5.72
N ALA A 65 -3.96 5.63 5.84
CA ALA A 65 -4.21 4.73 6.96
C ALA A 65 -3.47 3.39 6.80
N ILE A 66 -2.17 3.42 6.48
CA ILE A 66 -1.29 2.25 6.40
C ILE A 66 -0.37 2.24 7.63
N SER A 67 0.03 1.07 8.12
CA SER A 67 0.90 1.00 9.30
C SER A 67 1.89 -0.16 9.32
N ASP A 68 1.40 -1.38 9.04
CA ASP A 68 2.13 -2.64 9.12
C ASP A 68 1.23 -3.76 8.56
N PRO A 69 1.78 -4.93 8.20
CA PRO A 69 0.99 -5.98 7.55
C PRO A 69 0.12 -6.81 8.52
N TYR A 70 0.43 -6.83 9.81
CA TYR A 70 -0.25 -7.72 10.77
C TYR A 70 -1.55 -7.16 11.36
N ARG A 71 -2.27 -6.25 10.69
CA ARG A 71 -3.49 -5.66 11.28
C ARG A 71 -4.65 -6.65 11.26
N GLU A 72 -4.89 -7.24 10.11
CA GLU A 72 -5.91 -8.23 9.79
C GLU A 72 -5.59 -9.53 10.55
N THR A 73 -4.36 -10.03 10.40
CA THR A 73 -3.82 -11.19 11.12
C THR A 73 -3.95 -11.08 12.65
N HIS A 74 -3.72 -9.90 13.23
CA HIS A 74 -3.93 -9.69 14.68
C HIS A 74 -5.40 -9.88 15.08
N ASP A 75 -6.33 -9.38 14.27
CA ASP A 75 -7.76 -9.45 14.56
C ASP A 75 -8.36 -10.82 14.27
N PHE A 76 -7.71 -11.64 13.43
CA PHE A 76 -7.94 -13.10 13.41
C PHE A 76 -7.56 -13.79 14.72
N GLY A 77 -6.72 -13.16 15.55
CA GLY A 77 -6.32 -13.65 16.86
C GLY A 77 -4.85 -14.07 16.98
N ALA A 78 -4.01 -13.77 15.98
CA ALA A 78 -2.59 -14.03 16.07
C ALA A 78 -1.93 -13.22 17.20
N ALA A 79 -0.96 -13.83 17.87
CA ALA A 79 -0.21 -13.19 18.93
C ALA A 79 0.92 -12.31 18.34
N ILE A 80 0.59 -11.06 18.05
CA ILE A 80 1.55 -10.09 17.52
C ILE A 80 2.22 -9.34 18.67
N GLU A 81 3.55 -9.35 18.67
CA GLU A 81 4.35 -8.50 19.54
C GLU A 81 4.61 -7.16 18.85
N PHE A 82 4.44 -6.06 19.60
CA PHE A 82 4.75 -4.71 19.14
C PHE A 82 5.92 -4.17 19.97
N PRO A 83 7.18 -4.34 19.51
CA PRO A 83 8.34 -3.79 20.19
C PRO A 83 8.31 -2.27 20.13
N ALA A 84 8.74 -1.58 21.20
CA ALA A 84 8.61 -0.13 21.39
C ALA A 84 8.83 0.67 20.10
N ASP A 85 9.96 0.46 19.42
CA ASP A 85 10.39 1.22 18.25
C ASP A 85 11.01 0.31 17.18
N ASP A 86 10.32 -0.78 16.86
CA ASP A 86 10.71 -1.75 15.83
C ASP A 86 9.45 -2.30 15.14
N LEU A 87 9.62 -3.04 14.06
CA LEU A 87 8.52 -3.66 13.31
C LEU A 87 7.76 -4.67 14.19
N PRO A 88 6.44 -4.85 13.98
CA PRO A 88 5.68 -5.88 14.68
C PRO A 88 6.18 -7.28 14.29
N VAL A 89 6.10 -8.22 15.24
CA VAL A 89 6.62 -9.57 15.07
C VAL A 89 5.55 -10.60 15.41
N CYS A 90 5.25 -11.49 14.46
CA CYS A 90 4.49 -12.71 14.72
C CYS A 90 5.46 -13.89 14.89
N LYS A 91 5.75 -14.28 16.14
CA LYS A 91 6.72 -15.38 16.41
C LYS A 91 6.16 -16.76 16.12
N ILE A 92 4.85 -16.92 16.30
CA ILE A 92 4.15 -18.19 16.14
C ILE A 92 2.98 -17.91 15.20
N PRO A 93 3.00 -18.44 13.96
CA PRO A 93 1.87 -18.30 13.05
C PRO A 93 0.58 -18.78 13.70
N LEU A 94 -0.55 -18.18 13.34
CA LEU A 94 -1.85 -18.61 13.85
C LEU A 94 -2.21 -20.01 13.34
N LEU A 95 -1.79 -20.33 12.12
CA LEU A 95 -2.05 -21.59 11.43
C LEU A 95 -0.77 -22.44 11.40
N ASN A 96 -0.58 -23.35 12.36
CA ASN A 96 0.59 -24.23 12.41
C ASN A 96 0.28 -25.62 11.84
N GLU A 97 -0.94 -26.11 12.03
CA GLU A 97 -1.43 -27.36 11.45
C GLU A 97 -2.56 -27.09 10.44
N PRO A 98 -2.70 -27.88 9.37
CA PRO A 98 -3.75 -27.68 8.36
C PRO A 98 -5.17 -27.63 8.95
N ASP A 99 -5.43 -28.39 10.03
CA ASP A 99 -6.71 -28.42 10.73
C ASP A 99 -7.04 -27.12 11.49
N ASP A 100 -6.06 -26.24 11.73
CA ASP A 100 -6.29 -24.93 12.36
C ASP A 100 -7.20 -24.05 11.50
N LEU A 101 -7.24 -24.27 10.18
CA LEU A 101 -8.14 -23.59 9.25
C LEU A 101 -9.62 -23.71 9.68
N ASN A 102 -10.01 -24.87 10.24
CA ASN A 102 -11.37 -25.13 10.71
C ASN A 102 -11.78 -24.28 11.92
N ARG A 103 -10.82 -23.64 12.58
CA ARG A 103 -11.05 -22.79 13.76
C ARG A 103 -11.03 -21.30 13.41
N LEU A 104 -10.67 -20.93 12.17
CA LEU A 104 -10.70 -19.53 11.76
C LEU A 104 -12.16 -19.06 11.64
N SER A 105 -12.42 -17.94 12.30
CA SER A 105 -13.64 -17.18 12.10
C SER A 105 -13.26 -15.82 11.56
N ILE A 106 -13.86 -15.42 10.44
CA ILE A 106 -13.64 -14.11 9.84
C ILE A 106 -14.07 -13.03 10.87
N PRO A 107 -13.13 -12.22 11.40
CA PRO A 107 -13.46 -11.16 12.32
C PRO A 107 -14.28 -10.08 11.61
N LYS A 108 -15.21 -9.45 12.33
CA LYS A 108 -15.93 -8.29 11.79
C LYS A 108 -15.04 -7.04 11.94
N PRO A 109 -14.72 -6.31 10.87
CA PRO A 109 -13.82 -5.16 10.95
C PRO A 109 -14.24 -4.11 11.99
N GLU A 110 -15.54 -3.87 12.16
CA GLU A 110 -16.06 -2.87 13.10
C GLU A 110 -15.94 -3.29 14.58
N ASN A 111 -15.83 -4.59 14.83
CA ASN A 111 -15.67 -5.16 16.18
C ASN A 111 -14.25 -5.67 16.45
N GLY A 112 -13.35 -5.50 15.48
CA GLY A 112 -11.94 -5.82 15.62
C GLY A 112 -11.26 -4.95 16.68
N LYS A 113 -9.99 -5.24 16.96
CA LYS A 113 -9.16 -4.38 17.82
C LYS A 113 -8.39 -3.39 16.97
N ARG A 114 -7.68 -3.88 15.97
CA ARG A 114 -6.85 -3.05 15.10
C ARG A 114 -7.62 -2.61 13.86
N MET A 115 -8.44 -3.45 13.23
CA MET A 115 -9.23 -3.02 12.07
C MET A 115 -10.17 -1.86 12.43
N SER A 116 -10.86 -1.94 13.58
CA SER A 116 -11.74 -0.85 14.05
C SER A 116 -10.98 0.44 14.35
N ASP A 117 -9.76 0.36 14.91
CA ASP A 117 -8.84 1.49 15.08
C ASP A 117 -8.50 2.16 13.73
N ARG A 118 -8.27 1.38 12.66
CA ARG A 118 -8.06 1.92 11.30
C ARG A 118 -9.32 2.62 10.77
N LEU A 119 -10.52 2.12 11.07
CA LEU A 119 -11.77 2.81 10.71
C LEU A 119 -11.88 4.18 11.40
N GLU A 120 -11.51 4.28 12.68
CA GLU A 120 -11.46 5.58 13.38
C GLU A 120 -10.39 6.51 12.79
N ALA A 121 -9.23 5.97 12.38
CA ALA A 121 -8.21 6.72 11.66
C ALA A 121 -8.80 7.39 10.41
N ILE A 122 -9.46 6.59 9.56
CA ILE A 122 -10.04 7.06 8.29
C ILE A 122 -11.09 8.15 8.54
N ARG A 123 -12.00 7.96 9.52
CA ARG A 123 -13.00 8.98 9.87
C ARG A 123 -12.32 10.28 10.33
N SER A 124 -11.31 10.18 11.19
CA SER A 124 -10.58 11.34 11.68
C SER A 124 -9.80 12.06 10.58
N MET A 125 -9.15 11.33 9.68
CA MET A 125 -8.51 11.90 8.50
C MET A 125 -9.53 12.64 7.63
N LYS A 126 -10.66 12.01 7.33
CA LYS A 126 -11.70 12.58 6.47
C LYS A 126 -12.32 13.84 7.08
N GLU A 127 -12.54 13.86 8.39
CA GLU A 127 -12.99 15.07 9.11
C GLU A 127 -11.98 16.22 8.99
N LYS A 128 -10.68 15.93 9.10
CA LYS A 128 -9.60 16.93 9.05
C LYS A 128 -9.38 17.51 7.65
N VAL A 129 -9.39 16.67 6.61
CA VAL A 129 -8.99 17.09 5.25
C VAL A 129 -10.16 17.27 4.28
N GLY A 130 -11.35 16.80 4.66
CA GLY A 130 -12.55 16.86 3.83
C GLY A 130 -12.33 16.24 2.44
N ASN A 131 -12.59 17.04 1.40
CA ASN A 131 -12.39 16.65 0.00
C ASN A 131 -11.19 17.36 -0.64
N ALA A 132 -10.32 18.00 0.15
CA ALA A 132 -9.13 18.66 -0.37
C ALA A 132 -7.99 17.66 -0.65
N ILE A 133 -7.89 16.61 0.17
CA ILE A 133 -6.86 15.56 0.10
C ILE A 133 -7.58 14.21 0.14
N PRO A 134 -7.25 13.26 -0.77
CA PRO A 134 -7.79 11.90 -0.71
C PRO A 134 -7.33 11.18 0.55
N VAL A 135 -8.25 10.44 1.16
CA VAL A 135 -7.97 9.55 2.29
C VAL A 135 -7.90 8.11 1.78
N MET A 136 -6.81 7.42 2.10
CA MET A 136 -6.57 6.05 1.68
C MET A 136 -6.65 5.10 2.87
N GLY A 137 -7.49 4.08 2.76
CA GLY A 137 -7.44 2.87 3.57
C GLY A 137 -6.44 1.86 3.02
N TRP A 138 -6.17 0.79 3.76
CA TRP A 138 -5.24 -0.26 3.34
C TRP A 138 -5.76 -1.64 3.75
N VAL A 139 -5.54 -2.62 2.89
CA VAL A 139 -5.75 -4.05 3.12
C VAL A 139 -4.53 -4.82 2.66
N GLU A 140 -4.29 -5.99 3.27
CA GLU A 140 -3.34 -6.94 2.70
C GLU A 140 -3.97 -7.63 1.47
N GLY A 141 -3.12 -8.10 0.56
CA GLY A 141 -3.52 -9.02 -0.49
C GLY A 141 -3.75 -10.40 0.11
N ALA A 142 -4.64 -11.18 -0.52
CA ALA A 142 -5.06 -12.48 0.02
C ALA A 142 -3.86 -13.43 0.24
N LEU A 143 -2.84 -13.38 -0.62
CA LEU A 143 -1.65 -14.22 -0.50
C LEU A 143 -0.70 -13.71 0.59
N ALA A 144 -0.55 -12.39 0.73
CA ALA A 144 0.22 -11.80 1.82
C ALA A 144 -0.38 -12.09 3.19
N GLU A 145 -1.69 -11.89 3.37
CA GLU A 145 -2.39 -12.22 4.62
C GLU A 145 -2.31 -13.73 4.92
N ALA A 146 -2.40 -14.59 3.89
CA ALA A 146 -2.14 -16.02 4.09
C ALA A 146 -0.72 -16.27 4.62
N GLY A 147 0.27 -15.54 4.08
CA GLY A 147 1.66 -15.53 4.55
C GLY A 147 1.80 -15.11 6.01
N ASP A 148 1.02 -14.13 6.47
CA ASP A 148 1.06 -13.64 7.84
C ASP A 148 0.38 -14.61 8.82
N LEU A 149 -0.70 -15.27 8.40
CA LEU A 149 -1.42 -16.27 9.20
C LEU A 149 -0.65 -17.60 9.33
N ARG A 150 -0.01 -18.05 8.25
CA ARG A 150 0.61 -19.39 8.11
C ARG A 150 2.14 -19.37 8.17
N GLY A 151 2.75 -18.19 8.05
CA GLY A 151 4.17 -17.99 7.88
C GLY A 151 4.58 -18.12 6.41
N VAL A 152 5.26 -17.08 5.90
CA VAL A 152 5.69 -16.96 4.49
C VAL A 152 6.39 -18.22 3.98
N GLY A 153 7.38 -18.73 4.71
CA GLY A 153 8.13 -19.93 4.30
C GLY A 153 7.23 -21.16 4.14
N THR A 154 6.22 -21.30 4.99
CA THR A 154 5.26 -22.40 4.93
C THR A 154 4.28 -22.23 3.78
N VAL A 155 3.77 -21.02 3.54
CA VAL A 155 2.90 -20.72 2.38
C VAL A 155 3.63 -21.03 1.07
N MET A 156 4.90 -20.66 0.94
CA MET A 156 5.70 -20.96 -0.26
C MET A 156 5.84 -22.47 -0.50
N MET A 157 5.88 -23.29 0.56
CA MET A 157 5.84 -24.75 0.45
C MET A 157 4.43 -25.26 0.13
N ASP A 158 3.40 -24.72 0.77
CA ASP A 158 1.99 -25.12 0.59
C ASP A 158 1.50 -24.84 -0.84
N ILE A 159 2.05 -23.85 -1.56
CA ILE A 159 1.82 -23.66 -3.01
C ILE A 159 2.06 -24.96 -3.80
N TYR A 160 3.08 -25.74 -3.42
CA TYR A 160 3.43 -26.99 -4.10
C TYR A 160 2.84 -28.22 -3.42
N GLU A 161 2.90 -28.28 -2.09
CA GLU A 161 2.54 -29.48 -1.33
C GLU A 161 1.03 -29.57 -1.07
N ARG A 162 0.35 -28.44 -0.93
CA ARG A 162 -1.05 -28.34 -0.51
C ARG A 162 -1.82 -27.22 -1.24
N PRO A 163 -1.81 -27.18 -2.58
CA PRO A 163 -2.39 -26.06 -3.33
C PRO A 163 -3.89 -25.87 -3.07
N ASP A 164 -4.64 -26.96 -2.87
CA ASP A 164 -6.08 -26.87 -2.58
C ASP A 164 -6.34 -26.31 -1.18
N TRP A 165 -5.55 -26.70 -0.18
CA TRP A 165 -5.63 -26.13 1.18
C TRP A 165 -5.27 -24.65 1.18
N LEU A 166 -4.24 -24.27 0.41
CA LEU A 166 -3.89 -22.86 0.27
C LEU A 166 -5.02 -22.07 -0.38
N LYS A 167 -5.68 -22.61 -1.41
CA LYS A 167 -6.87 -21.97 -2.01
C LYS A 167 -8.00 -21.81 -0.99
N ASP A 168 -8.25 -22.79 -0.13
CA ASP A 168 -9.24 -22.66 0.95
C ASP A 168 -8.87 -21.53 1.93
N LEU A 169 -7.59 -21.37 2.25
CA LEU A 169 -7.12 -20.23 3.06
C LEU A 169 -7.27 -18.90 2.33
N LEU A 170 -6.93 -18.82 1.05
CA LEU A 170 -7.09 -17.61 0.23
C LEU A 170 -8.55 -17.19 0.08
N GLU A 171 -9.48 -18.15 0.05
CA GLU A 171 -10.93 -17.86 0.10
C GLU A 171 -11.36 -17.24 1.44
N ILE A 172 -10.70 -17.59 2.55
CA ILE A 172 -11.00 -16.98 3.85
C ILE A 172 -10.41 -15.57 3.94
N THR A 173 -9.16 -15.38 3.49
CA THR A 173 -8.50 -14.08 3.55
C THR A 173 -9.20 -13.08 2.64
N VAL A 174 -9.51 -13.43 1.38
CA VAL A 174 -10.19 -12.51 0.46
C VAL A 174 -11.56 -12.04 0.96
N GLU A 175 -12.32 -12.90 1.66
CA GLU A 175 -13.62 -12.52 2.22
C GLU A 175 -13.47 -11.56 3.42
N LEU A 176 -12.40 -11.70 4.23
CA LEU A 176 -12.06 -10.69 5.22
C LEU A 176 -11.70 -9.37 4.54
N GLU A 177 -10.81 -9.40 3.53
CA GLU A 177 -10.34 -8.18 2.88
C GLU A 177 -11.49 -7.42 2.22
N ILE A 178 -12.41 -8.12 1.54
CA ILE A 178 -13.62 -7.51 0.99
C ILE A 178 -14.44 -6.85 2.11
N ALA A 179 -14.71 -7.55 3.22
CA ALA A 179 -15.45 -6.96 4.34
C ALA A 179 -14.75 -5.72 4.90
N PHE A 180 -13.42 -5.74 5.00
CA PHE A 180 -12.66 -4.61 5.51
C PHE A 180 -12.60 -3.44 4.53
N VAL A 181 -12.44 -3.70 3.23
CA VAL A 181 -12.60 -2.71 2.15
C VAL A 181 -13.94 -1.99 2.29
N GLU A 182 -15.04 -2.72 2.40
CA GLU A 182 -16.37 -2.10 2.50
C GLU A 182 -16.50 -1.22 3.74
N ALA A 183 -15.96 -1.66 4.88
CA ALA A 183 -15.98 -0.91 6.13
C ALA A 183 -15.11 0.36 6.06
N GLN A 184 -13.93 0.28 5.43
CA GLN A 184 -13.02 1.42 5.25
C GLN A 184 -13.63 2.49 4.33
N ILE A 185 -14.28 2.08 3.23
CA ILE A 185 -14.97 3.01 2.34
C ILE A 185 -16.18 3.64 3.05
N ALA A 186 -16.94 2.86 3.82
CA ALA A 186 -18.04 3.39 4.65
C ALA A 186 -17.55 4.38 5.73
N ALA A 187 -16.32 4.23 6.21
CA ALA A 187 -15.67 5.17 7.13
C ALA A 187 -15.19 6.47 6.44
N GLY A 188 -15.13 6.50 5.10
CA GLY A 188 -14.79 7.69 4.32
C GLY A 188 -13.51 7.59 3.49
N ALA A 189 -12.95 6.39 3.30
CA ALA A 189 -11.82 6.19 2.40
C ALA A 189 -12.23 6.46 0.94
N ASP A 190 -11.43 7.26 0.24
CA ASP A 190 -11.57 7.55 -1.19
C ASP A 190 -10.79 6.54 -2.05
N ILE A 191 -9.74 5.95 -1.47
CA ILE A 191 -8.85 4.98 -2.09
C ILE A 191 -8.66 3.81 -1.12
N ILE A 192 -8.53 2.59 -1.63
CA ILE A 192 -8.04 1.44 -0.87
C ILE A 192 -6.74 0.97 -1.52
N GLY A 193 -5.66 0.99 -0.75
CA GLY A 193 -4.41 0.36 -1.11
C GLY A 193 -4.42 -1.14 -0.77
N ILE A 194 -3.75 -1.94 -1.60
CA ILE A 194 -3.61 -3.38 -1.45
C ILE A 194 -2.12 -3.70 -1.47
N GLY A 195 -1.61 -4.31 -0.40
CA GLY A 195 -0.22 -4.78 -0.32
C GLY A 195 -0.14 -6.29 -0.49
N ASP A 196 0.47 -6.80 -1.56
CA ASP A 196 0.65 -8.26 -1.75
C ASP A 196 2.13 -8.63 -1.97
N ALA A 197 2.95 -8.43 -0.92
CA ALA A 197 4.41 -8.50 -1.02
C ALA A 197 4.95 -9.89 -1.43
N LEU A 198 4.18 -10.96 -1.26
CA LEU A 198 4.60 -12.33 -1.64
C LEU A 198 4.58 -12.53 -3.16
N CYS A 199 3.82 -11.72 -3.90
CA CYS A 199 3.62 -11.89 -5.33
C CYS A 199 4.91 -11.73 -6.16
N SER A 200 5.88 -10.93 -5.72
CA SER A 200 7.17 -10.81 -6.41
C SER A 200 8.08 -12.04 -6.25
N GLN A 201 7.77 -12.93 -5.30
CA GLN A 201 8.58 -14.11 -4.98
C GLN A 201 8.10 -15.39 -5.68
N ILE A 202 7.01 -15.33 -6.43
CA ILE A 202 6.40 -16.48 -7.11
C ILE A 202 6.48 -16.34 -8.63
N SER A 203 6.29 -17.46 -9.34
CA SER A 203 6.29 -17.45 -10.82
C SER A 203 5.03 -16.78 -11.38
N PRO A 204 5.03 -16.29 -12.63
CA PRO A 204 3.82 -15.74 -13.25
C PRO A 204 2.65 -16.74 -13.33
N ALA A 205 2.94 -18.04 -13.47
CA ALA A 205 1.90 -19.08 -13.43
C ALA A 205 1.24 -19.17 -12.05
N MET A 206 2.04 -19.09 -10.99
CA MET A 206 1.55 -19.08 -9.61
C MET A 206 0.81 -17.80 -9.29
N TYR A 207 1.29 -16.63 -9.73
CA TYR A 207 0.59 -15.36 -9.53
C TYR A 207 -0.82 -15.41 -10.13
N ARG A 208 -0.96 -15.94 -11.36
CA ARG A 208 -2.27 -16.13 -12.01
C ARG A 208 -3.19 -17.11 -11.28
N GLU A 209 -2.64 -18.03 -10.49
CA GLU A 209 -3.42 -19.06 -9.79
C GLU A 209 -3.78 -18.64 -8.35
N PHE A 210 -2.84 -18.04 -7.62
CA PHE A 210 -2.92 -17.85 -6.17
C PHE A 210 -3.05 -16.38 -5.73
N ALA A 211 -2.89 -15.40 -6.62
CA ALA A 211 -2.97 -13.98 -6.25
C ALA A 211 -3.97 -13.22 -7.14
N LEU A 212 -3.73 -13.18 -8.46
CA LEU A 212 -4.51 -12.38 -9.41
C LEU A 212 -6.04 -12.55 -9.27
N PRO A 213 -6.61 -13.77 -9.16
CA PRO A 213 -8.06 -13.93 -9.02
C PRO A 213 -8.63 -13.29 -7.75
N TYR A 214 -7.84 -13.28 -6.66
CA TYR A 214 -8.22 -12.75 -5.36
C TYR A 214 -8.06 -11.22 -5.33
N GLU A 215 -6.96 -10.69 -5.88
CA GLU A 215 -6.79 -9.24 -6.08
C GLU A 215 -7.93 -8.66 -6.94
N GLN A 216 -8.32 -9.36 -8.03
CA GLN A 216 -9.45 -8.95 -8.87
C GLN A 216 -10.77 -8.87 -8.09
N ARG A 217 -11.01 -9.79 -7.14
CA ARG A 217 -12.21 -9.76 -6.29
C ARG A 217 -12.19 -8.58 -5.32
N ILE A 218 -11.04 -8.33 -4.69
CA ILE A 218 -10.85 -7.18 -3.79
C ILE A 218 -11.08 -5.87 -4.55
N ILE A 219 -10.43 -5.71 -5.72
CA ILE A 219 -10.57 -4.52 -6.58
C ILE A 219 -12.01 -4.34 -7.06
N ALA A 220 -12.67 -5.42 -7.47
CA ALA A 220 -14.08 -5.35 -7.86
C ALA A 220 -14.98 -4.89 -6.70
N ALA A 221 -14.70 -5.30 -5.46
CA ALA A 221 -15.42 -4.82 -4.28
C ALA A 221 -15.15 -3.34 -3.99
N ILE A 222 -13.89 -2.88 -4.13
CA ILE A 222 -13.51 -1.45 -4.02
C ILE A 222 -14.33 -0.61 -5.01
N HIS A 223 -14.32 -1.01 -6.29
CA HIS A 223 -15.04 -0.30 -7.36
C HIS A 223 -16.55 -0.34 -7.18
N ALA A 224 -17.11 -1.46 -6.71
CA ALA A 224 -18.55 -1.58 -6.44
C ALA A 224 -19.06 -0.58 -5.39
N LYS A 225 -18.16 -0.10 -4.50
CA LYS A 225 -18.46 0.94 -3.51
C LYS A 225 -18.05 2.34 -3.95
N GLY A 226 -17.49 2.49 -5.16
CA GLY A 226 -17.14 3.78 -5.76
C GLY A 226 -15.83 4.39 -5.31
N ALA A 227 -14.95 3.61 -4.66
CA ALA A 227 -13.59 4.02 -4.33
C ALA A 227 -12.61 3.59 -5.43
N LEU A 228 -11.39 4.10 -5.36
CA LEU A 228 -10.28 3.74 -6.25
C LEU A 228 -9.40 2.67 -5.63
N ALA A 229 -8.81 1.80 -6.45
CA ALA A 229 -7.88 0.78 -6.01
C ALA A 229 -6.42 1.16 -6.35
N ARG A 230 -5.53 1.03 -5.37
CA ARG A 230 -4.07 1.17 -5.54
C ARG A 230 -3.39 -0.16 -5.20
N LEU A 231 -2.72 -0.79 -6.15
CA LEU A 231 -2.00 -2.05 -5.92
C LEU A 231 -0.51 -1.80 -5.70
N HIS A 232 0.04 -2.37 -4.63
CA HIS A 232 1.46 -2.32 -4.30
C HIS A 232 2.02 -3.74 -4.10
N ILE A 233 3.02 -4.10 -4.89
CA ILE A 233 3.78 -5.34 -4.73
C ILE A 233 5.26 -4.97 -4.70
N CYS A 234 5.90 -5.16 -3.53
CA CYS A 234 7.31 -4.87 -3.33
C CYS A 234 8.21 -5.81 -4.16
N GLY A 235 9.38 -5.31 -4.57
CA GLY A 235 10.42 -6.09 -5.25
C GLY A 235 10.26 -6.18 -6.77
N ASP A 236 11.07 -7.02 -7.41
CA ASP A 236 11.10 -7.12 -8.88
C ASP A 236 9.84 -7.82 -9.44
N THR A 237 8.92 -7.00 -9.96
CA THR A 237 7.67 -7.46 -10.58
C THR A 237 7.70 -7.41 -12.12
N ASN A 238 8.85 -7.22 -12.77
CA ASN A 238 8.94 -7.14 -14.24
C ASN A 238 8.29 -8.35 -14.95
N GLN A 239 8.35 -9.53 -14.34
CA GLN A 239 7.77 -10.77 -14.89
C GLN A 239 6.24 -10.88 -14.74
N ILE A 240 5.62 -10.10 -13.85
CA ILE A 240 4.18 -10.15 -13.56
C ILE A 240 3.47 -8.83 -13.82
N VAL A 241 4.16 -7.76 -14.22
CA VAL A 241 3.54 -6.43 -14.47
C VAL A 241 2.36 -6.50 -15.43
N ASP A 242 2.45 -7.33 -16.49
CA ASP A 242 1.37 -7.57 -17.44
C ASP A 242 0.11 -8.19 -16.79
N ASP A 243 0.31 -9.01 -15.76
CA ASP A 243 -0.77 -9.62 -15.00
C ASP A 243 -1.28 -8.66 -13.93
N MET A 244 -0.41 -7.84 -13.31
CA MET A 244 -0.82 -6.75 -12.42
C MET A 244 -1.74 -5.75 -13.13
N ILE A 245 -1.51 -5.42 -14.41
CA ILE A 245 -2.46 -4.58 -15.19
C ILE A 245 -3.86 -5.21 -15.25
N LYS A 246 -3.95 -6.54 -15.32
CA LYS A 246 -5.23 -7.28 -15.44
C LYS A 246 -6.01 -7.33 -14.13
N THR A 247 -5.41 -6.93 -13.01
CA THR A 247 -6.12 -6.82 -11.73
C THR A 247 -7.25 -5.80 -11.80
N GLY A 248 -7.08 -4.77 -12.64
CA GLY A 248 -8.03 -3.66 -12.79
C GLY A 248 -7.78 -2.51 -11.83
N ALA A 249 -6.68 -2.49 -11.07
CA ALA A 249 -6.33 -1.38 -10.19
C ALA A 249 -6.22 -0.04 -10.96
N ASP A 250 -6.68 1.04 -10.33
CA ASP A 250 -6.63 2.38 -10.92
C ASP A 250 -5.20 2.94 -10.90
N ILE A 251 -4.46 2.61 -9.83
CA ILE A 251 -3.07 2.98 -9.61
C ILE A 251 -2.27 1.71 -9.36
N ILE A 252 -1.16 1.53 -10.07
CA ILE A 252 -0.20 0.46 -9.83
C ILE A 252 1.11 1.08 -9.38
N ASP A 253 1.53 0.73 -8.17
CA ASP A 253 2.85 1.08 -7.68
C ASP A 253 3.88 0.16 -8.33
N LEU A 254 4.93 0.76 -8.88
CA LEU A 254 6.07 0.04 -9.42
C LEU A 254 7.22 0.16 -8.41
N ASP A 255 7.78 -0.96 -7.98
CA ASP A 255 9.01 -0.96 -7.17
C ASP A 255 10.19 -0.42 -8.01
N TRP A 256 11.24 0.06 -7.36
CA TRP A 256 12.40 0.66 -8.04
C TRP A 256 13.17 -0.31 -8.94
N MET A 257 12.99 -1.62 -8.75
CA MET A 257 13.55 -2.65 -9.62
C MET A 257 12.83 -2.78 -10.98
N VAL A 258 11.63 -2.20 -11.12
CA VAL A 258 10.79 -2.33 -12.31
C VAL A 258 11.17 -1.30 -13.37
N ASP A 259 11.18 -1.68 -14.65
CA ASP A 259 11.36 -0.73 -15.75
C ASP A 259 10.07 0.09 -15.96
N MET A 260 9.97 1.22 -15.25
CA MET A 260 8.82 2.12 -15.33
C MET A 260 8.66 2.72 -16.72
N HIS A 261 9.74 3.03 -17.44
CA HIS A 261 9.64 3.61 -18.78
C HIS A 261 9.00 2.63 -19.76
N ALA A 262 9.54 1.40 -19.84
CA ALA A 262 8.98 0.36 -20.70
C ALA A 262 7.53 0.01 -20.33
N THR A 263 7.22 0.01 -19.03
CA THR A 263 5.85 -0.22 -18.54
C THR A 263 4.90 0.90 -18.96
N CYS A 264 5.31 2.16 -18.80
CA CYS A 264 4.52 3.33 -19.21
C CYS A 264 4.37 3.42 -20.72
N GLU A 265 5.40 3.09 -21.51
CA GLU A 265 5.30 3.02 -22.98
C GLU A 265 4.22 2.03 -23.43
N ARG A 266 4.06 0.92 -22.70
CA ARG A 266 3.11 -0.13 -23.06
C ARG A 266 1.69 0.14 -22.56
N TYR A 267 1.54 0.77 -21.39
CA TYR A 267 0.26 0.81 -20.65
C TYR A 267 -0.14 2.18 -20.11
N GLY A 268 0.70 3.21 -20.22
CA GLY A 268 0.50 4.51 -19.59
C GLY A 268 -0.75 5.27 -20.04
N ASP A 269 -1.35 4.89 -21.16
CA ASP A 269 -2.63 5.45 -21.63
C ASP A 269 -3.87 4.84 -20.92
N SER A 270 -3.70 3.67 -20.30
CA SER A 270 -4.80 2.86 -19.73
C SER A 270 -4.80 2.85 -18.20
N VAL A 271 -3.63 2.87 -17.56
CA VAL A 271 -3.46 2.74 -16.11
C VAL A 271 -2.53 3.83 -15.58
N ALA A 272 -2.74 4.28 -14.35
CA ALA A 272 -1.81 5.19 -13.67
C ALA A 272 -0.71 4.41 -12.96
N PHE A 273 0.53 4.89 -13.06
CA PHE A 273 1.68 4.30 -12.39
C PHE A 273 2.21 5.22 -11.30
N CYS A 274 2.52 4.68 -10.14
CA CYS A 274 3.11 5.39 -9.02
C CYS A 274 4.53 4.87 -8.76
N GLY A 275 5.50 5.75 -8.58
CA GLY A 275 6.89 5.36 -8.41
C GLY A 275 7.82 5.94 -9.49
N ASN A 276 9.07 5.46 -9.63
CA ASN A 276 9.66 4.39 -8.83
C ASN A 276 11.15 4.58 -8.51
N PHE A 277 11.59 5.77 -8.09
CA PHE A 277 13.02 5.92 -7.76
C PHE A 277 13.42 5.13 -6.49
N ASP A 278 14.69 4.68 -6.44
CA ASP A 278 15.23 3.83 -5.37
C ASP A 278 15.18 4.53 -3.99
N PRO A 279 14.38 4.03 -3.03
CA PRO A 279 14.22 4.68 -1.72
C PRO A 279 15.54 4.74 -0.93
N VAL A 280 16.42 3.75 -1.08
CA VAL A 280 17.67 3.72 -0.30
C VAL A 280 18.76 4.51 -1.00
N LYS A 281 19.01 4.23 -2.29
CA LYS A 281 20.12 4.83 -3.02
C LYS A 281 19.86 6.30 -3.34
N VAL A 282 18.63 6.66 -3.70
CA VAL A 282 18.27 8.03 -4.09
C VAL A 282 17.77 8.81 -2.88
N MET A 283 16.72 8.36 -2.19
CA MET A 283 16.12 9.17 -1.12
C MET A 283 16.98 9.21 0.14
N LEU A 284 17.40 8.06 0.66
CA LEU A 284 18.16 8.01 1.91
C LEU A 284 19.63 8.45 1.74
N ARG A 285 20.30 7.97 0.69
CA ARG A 285 21.76 8.13 0.52
C ARG A 285 22.17 9.12 -0.56
N GLY A 286 21.25 9.55 -1.41
CA GLY A 286 21.54 10.44 -2.52
C GLY A 286 21.65 11.90 -2.08
N THR A 287 22.03 12.75 -3.03
CA THR A 287 22.03 14.21 -2.87
C THR A 287 20.68 14.84 -3.26
N PRO A 288 20.39 16.08 -2.82
CA PRO A 288 19.24 16.83 -3.33
C PRO A 288 19.14 16.86 -4.86
N GLU A 289 20.27 16.98 -5.56
CA GLU A 289 20.30 17.03 -7.02
C GLU A 289 19.94 15.68 -7.64
N GLU A 290 20.39 14.57 -7.06
CA GLU A 290 20.03 13.21 -7.51
C GLU A 290 18.54 12.94 -7.30
N VAL A 291 17.99 13.33 -6.15
CA VAL A 291 16.55 13.20 -5.86
C VAL A 291 15.71 14.04 -6.80
N TYR A 292 16.11 15.30 -7.03
CA TYR A 292 15.44 16.18 -7.97
C TYR A 292 15.40 15.57 -9.37
N ALA A 293 16.54 15.10 -9.87
CA ALA A 293 16.63 14.50 -11.20
C ALA A 293 15.81 13.20 -11.32
N ALA A 294 15.83 12.35 -10.30
CA ALA A 294 15.05 11.12 -10.28
C ALA A 294 13.53 11.39 -10.25
N THR A 295 13.11 12.42 -9.50
CA THR A 295 11.71 12.88 -9.46
C THR A 295 11.29 13.43 -10.81
N GLU A 296 12.13 14.24 -11.46
CA GLU A 296 11.86 14.77 -12.79
C GLU A 296 11.69 13.63 -13.82
N GLN A 297 12.56 12.62 -13.76
CA GLN A 297 12.46 11.45 -14.63
C GLN A 297 11.15 10.67 -14.44
N SER A 298 10.71 10.43 -13.19
CA SER A 298 9.52 9.62 -12.93
C SER A 298 8.20 10.30 -13.34
N ILE A 299 8.16 11.64 -13.36
CA ILE A 299 6.95 12.38 -13.71
C ILE A 299 6.79 12.67 -15.20
N TYR A 300 7.88 12.60 -15.97
CA TYR A 300 7.89 12.77 -17.44
C TYR A 300 7.91 11.43 -18.19
N MET A 301 7.00 10.54 -17.81
CA MET A 301 6.80 9.25 -18.48
C MET A 301 5.67 9.30 -19.52
N PRO A 302 5.66 8.38 -20.50
CA PRO A 302 4.56 8.23 -21.45
C PRO A 302 3.19 8.07 -20.77
N GLY A 303 2.13 8.56 -21.43
CA GLY A 303 0.74 8.44 -20.99
C GLY A 303 0.22 9.54 -20.06
N ASN A 304 1.10 10.35 -19.46
CA ASN A 304 0.72 11.50 -18.60
C ASN A 304 -0.15 11.11 -17.38
N ARG A 305 -0.03 9.87 -16.90
CA ARG A 305 -0.77 9.31 -15.75
C ARG A 305 0.13 8.87 -14.59
N THR A 306 1.33 9.44 -14.47
CA THR A 306 2.28 9.06 -13.42
C THR A 306 2.14 9.85 -12.13
N PHE A 307 2.34 9.17 -11.02
CA PHE A 307 2.35 9.70 -9.67
C PHE A 307 3.78 9.61 -9.14
N SER A 308 4.26 10.67 -8.50
CA SER A 308 5.59 10.65 -7.89
C SER A 308 5.53 9.82 -6.63
N ALA A 309 6.41 8.82 -6.55
CA ALA A 309 6.78 8.15 -5.32
C ALA A 309 8.16 7.50 -5.46
N ALA A 310 8.79 7.15 -4.35
CA ALA A 310 9.80 6.11 -4.31
C ALA A 310 9.17 4.75 -4.64
N GLY A 311 10.00 3.78 -5.02
CA GLY A 311 9.51 2.42 -5.31
C GLY A 311 8.91 1.67 -4.12
N CYS A 312 9.13 2.14 -2.89
CA CYS A 312 8.51 1.60 -1.68
C CYS A 312 8.49 2.70 -0.60
N GLU A 313 8.34 2.33 0.67
CA GLU A 313 8.37 3.26 1.80
C GLU A 313 9.64 4.14 1.81
N ILE A 314 9.45 5.42 2.10
CA ILE A 314 10.56 6.34 2.40
C ILE A 314 11.29 5.86 3.66
N PRO A 315 12.61 5.58 3.59
CA PRO A 315 13.35 5.09 4.74
C PRO A 315 13.39 6.10 5.88
N ASP A 316 13.30 5.61 7.12
CA ASP A 316 13.30 6.40 8.36
C ASP A 316 14.34 7.54 8.41
N LYS A 317 15.59 7.27 8.04
CA LYS A 317 16.67 8.26 8.16
C LYS A 317 16.85 9.15 6.93
N THR A 318 15.86 9.19 6.04
CA THR A 318 15.89 10.04 4.83
C THR A 318 16.09 11.51 5.22
N PRO A 319 17.14 12.18 4.74
CA PRO A 319 17.36 13.58 5.08
C PRO A 319 16.23 14.47 4.57
N HIS A 320 15.75 15.40 5.39
CA HIS A 320 14.63 16.28 5.00
C HIS A 320 14.93 17.08 3.72
N HIS A 321 16.20 17.45 3.49
CA HIS A 321 16.60 18.17 2.28
C HIS A 321 16.40 17.35 0.99
N ASN A 322 16.41 16.02 1.07
CA ASN A 322 16.08 15.16 -0.06
C ASN A 322 14.57 15.18 -0.35
N LEU A 323 13.72 15.10 0.67
CA LEU A 323 12.26 15.27 0.53
C LEU A 323 11.88 16.66 0.00
N PHE A 324 12.57 17.71 0.45
CA PHE A 324 12.38 19.06 -0.10
C PHE A 324 12.85 19.16 -1.56
N ALA A 325 13.86 18.40 -1.97
CA ALA A 325 14.33 18.39 -3.35
C ALA A 325 13.31 17.75 -4.30
N GLN A 326 12.68 16.65 -3.88
CA GLN A 326 11.54 16.06 -4.58
C GLN A 326 10.38 17.05 -4.68
N THR A 327 10.00 17.68 -3.56
CA THR A 327 8.97 18.74 -3.54
C THR A 327 9.29 19.86 -4.53
N ARG A 328 10.56 20.29 -4.59
CA ARG A 328 11.03 21.30 -5.53
C ARG A 328 10.89 20.84 -6.99
N ALA A 329 11.23 19.59 -7.30
CA ALA A 329 11.08 19.03 -8.65
C ALA A 329 9.61 19.03 -9.08
N LEU A 330 8.70 18.60 -8.21
CA LEU A 330 7.27 18.59 -8.49
C LEU A 330 6.70 19.99 -8.73
N ASN A 331 7.14 20.98 -7.94
CA ASN A 331 6.69 22.36 -8.09
C ASN A 331 7.25 23.06 -9.34
N ASN A 332 8.29 22.51 -9.97
CA ASN A 332 8.90 23.02 -11.20
C ASN A 332 8.37 22.34 -12.48
N PHE A 333 7.36 21.47 -12.35
CA PHE A 333 6.69 20.77 -13.47
C PHE A 333 6.10 21.73 -14.50
#